data_AF-A0A524D5Q3-F1
#
_entry.id   AF-A0A524D5Q3-F1
#
_cell.length_a   1.000
_cell.length_b   1.000
_cell.length_c   1.000
_cell.angle_alpha   90.00
_cell.angle_beta   90.00
_cell.angle_gamma   90.00
#
_symmetry.space_group_name_H-M   'P 1'
#
loop_
_entity.id
_entity.type
_entity.pdbx_description
1 polymer ?
#
loop_
_entity_poly.entity_id
_entity_poly.type
_entity_poly.pdbx_seq_one_letter_code
_entity_poly.pdbx_strand_id
1 'polypeptide(L)'
;MKQLGAFTLDLGKNREMPVEVLVDSENTILVIDCNCCREFVSSRLPGGALIPIASALKDFFGRRGMRNTSVDVNGVVMRRTYKGLLDEAEIPSMTQDLESAVKNFTRKRKSK
;
A
#
# COMPACT_ATOMS: atom_id res chain seq x y z
N MET A 1 17.16 -10.61 1.14
CA MET A 1 16.01 -9.79 0.73
C MET A 1 16.07 -9.66 -0.78
N LYS A 2 14.97 -9.93 -1.49
CA LYS A 2 14.84 -9.90 -2.95
C LYS A 2 13.72 -8.92 -3.31
N GLN A 3 13.92 -8.07 -4.30
CA GLN A 3 12.84 -7.29 -4.87
C GLN A 3 12.00 -8.17 -5.79
N LEU A 4 10.70 -8.26 -5.50
CA LEU A 4 9.73 -9.01 -6.27
C LEU A 4 9.14 -8.16 -7.39
N GLY A 5 8.99 -6.86 -7.16
CA GLY A 5 8.56 -5.91 -8.19
C GLY A 5 8.37 -4.51 -7.63
N ALA A 6 7.99 -3.59 -8.50
CA ALA A 6 7.61 -2.23 -8.15
C ALA A 6 6.50 -1.75 -9.09
N PHE A 7 5.63 -0.89 -8.58
CA PHE A 7 4.57 -0.27 -9.34
C PHE A 7 4.26 1.12 -8.77
N THR A 8 3.52 1.91 -9.53
CA THR A 8 3.13 3.26 -9.11
C THR A 8 1.62 3.32 -9.01
N LEU A 9 1.12 3.75 -7.86
CA LEU A 9 -0.31 4.00 -7.66
C LEU A 9 -0.65 5.42 -8.10
N ASP A 10 -1.59 5.54 -9.04
CA ASP A 10 -2.17 6.83 -9.43
C ASP A 10 -3.25 7.24 -8.41
N LEU A 11 -2.97 8.29 -7.65
CA LEU A 11 -3.90 8.90 -6.69
C LEU A 11 -4.80 9.97 -7.34
N GLY A 12 -4.63 10.23 -8.63
CA GLY A 12 -5.23 11.33 -9.37
C GLY A 12 -4.61 12.69 -9.06
N LYS A 13 -4.97 13.71 -9.85
CA LYS A 13 -4.42 15.07 -9.74
C LYS A 13 -2.89 15.14 -9.85
N ASN A 14 -2.30 14.33 -10.75
CA ASN A 14 -0.85 14.22 -10.95
C ASN A 14 -0.07 13.79 -9.69
N ARG A 15 -0.71 13.00 -8.81
CA ARG A 15 -0.07 12.44 -7.62
C ARG A 15 0.19 10.96 -7.83
N GLU A 16 1.46 10.63 -7.98
CA GLU A 16 1.94 9.27 -8.15
C GLU A 16 2.61 8.80 -6.87
N MET A 17 2.28 7.57 -6.44
CA MET A 17 2.82 6.98 -5.22
C MET A 17 3.54 5.68 -5.55
N PRO A 18 4.88 5.68 -5.56
CA PRO A 18 5.68 4.48 -5.76
C PRO A 18 5.44 3.45 -4.66
N VAL A 19 5.32 2.19 -5.05
CA VAL A 19 5.24 1.04 -4.17
C VAL A 19 6.24 -0.01 -4.62
N GLU A 20 7.11 -0.42 -3.71
CA GLU A 20 8.05 -1.51 -3.91
C GLU A 20 7.62 -2.73 -3.10
N VAL A 21 7.78 -3.89 -3.71
CA VAL A 21 7.48 -5.20 -3.13
C VAL A 21 8.77 -5.96 -2.95
N LEU A 22 9.14 -6.20 -1.70
CA LEU A 22 10.31 -6.95 -1.31
C LEU A 22 9.86 -8.23 -0.62
N VAL A 23 10.63 -9.30 -0.78
CA VAL A 23 10.43 -10.56 -0.06
C VAL A 23 11.73 -10.97 0.63
N ASP A 24 11.62 -11.51 1.82
CA ASP A 24 12.71 -12.21 2.50
C ASP A 24 12.40 -13.72 2.60
N SER A 25 13.00 -14.43 3.56
CA SER A 25 12.77 -15.88 3.73
C SER A 25 11.38 -16.24 4.21
N GLU A 26 10.68 -15.34 4.93
CA GLU A 26 9.37 -15.61 5.52
C GLU A 26 8.35 -14.49 5.33
N ASN A 27 8.77 -13.32 4.87
CA ASN A 27 7.95 -12.12 4.88
C ASN A 27 7.91 -11.45 3.51
N THR A 28 6.79 -10.80 3.27
CA THR A 28 6.59 -9.82 2.21
C THR A 28 6.60 -8.44 2.84
N ILE A 29 7.46 -7.58 2.34
CA ILE A 29 7.67 -6.22 2.81
C ILE A 29 7.23 -5.29 1.68
N LEU A 30 6.25 -4.43 1.96
CA LEU A 30 5.86 -3.34 1.09
C LEU A 30 6.51 -2.06 1.56
N VAL A 31 7.14 -1.35 0.64
CA VAL A 31 7.68 0.00 0.85
C VAL A 31 6.86 0.96 0.00
N ILE A 32 6.20 1.91 0.64
CA ILE A 32 5.29 2.87 0.02
C ILE A 32 5.91 4.25 0.19
N ASP A 33 6.26 4.92 -0.90
CA ASP A 33 6.76 6.28 -0.88
C ASP A 33 5.60 7.28 -0.97
N CYS A 34 5.23 7.85 0.17
CA CYS A 34 4.14 8.81 0.28
C CYS A 34 4.62 10.26 0.09
N ASN A 35 5.77 10.52 -0.54
CA ASN A 35 6.27 11.89 -0.74
C ASN A 35 5.28 12.79 -1.50
N CYS A 36 4.50 12.22 -2.42
CA CYS A 36 3.44 12.94 -3.15
C CYS A 36 2.28 13.39 -2.26
N CYS A 37 2.14 12.80 -1.06
CA CYS A 37 1.05 13.03 -0.14
C CYS A 37 1.50 12.93 1.32
N ARG A 38 2.43 13.80 1.73
CA ARG A 38 3.00 13.83 3.08
C ARG A 38 1.91 13.97 4.16
N GLU A 39 0.80 14.62 3.83
CA GLU A 39 -0.37 14.76 4.71
C GLU A 39 -0.95 13.42 5.19
N PHE A 40 -0.72 12.33 4.44
CA PHE A 40 -1.22 11.00 4.80
C PHE A 40 -0.31 10.27 5.79
N VAL A 41 0.95 10.67 5.92
CA VAL A 41 1.94 10.06 6.83
C VAL A 41 2.10 10.85 8.13
N SER A 42 2.02 12.19 8.06
CA SER A 42 2.31 13.07 9.18
C SER A 42 1.18 13.22 10.22
N SER A 43 -0.04 12.78 9.89
CA SER A 43 -1.19 12.92 10.77
C SER A 43 -1.57 11.56 11.35
N ARG A 44 -1.38 11.37 12.66
CA ARG A 44 -2.03 10.27 13.40
C ARG A 44 -3.53 10.29 13.06
N LEU A 45 -3.95 9.36 12.21
CA LEU A 45 -5.16 9.48 11.38
C LEU A 45 -6.44 9.75 12.20
N PRO A 46 -7.20 10.80 11.81
CA PRO A 46 -8.57 10.56 11.40
C PRO A 46 -8.87 11.24 10.04
N GLY A 47 -9.21 10.44 9.02
CA GLY A 47 -9.91 10.93 7.82
C GLY A 47 -9.11 11.28 6.54
N GLY A 48 -7.84 10.88 6.40
CA GLY A 48 -7.02 11.32 5.26
C GLY A 48 -6.11 10.27 4.64
N ALA A 49 -6.67 9.44 3.75
CA ALA A 49 -6.07 8.75 2.60
C ALA A 49 -4.93 7.71 2.68
N LEU A 50 -4.41 7.29 3.83
CA LEU A 50 -3.73 5.96 3.90
C LEU A 50 -4.64 4.83 4.41
N ILE A 51 -5.85 5.14 4.88
CA ILE A 51 -6.85 4.13 5.29
C ILE A 51 -7.25 3.20 4.13
N PRO A 52 -7.55 3.69 2.91
CA PRO A 52 -8.01 2.81 1.83
C PRO A 52 -6.94 1.83 1.38
N ILE A 53 -5.69 2.30 1.26
CA ILE A 53 -4.54 1.47 0.87
C ILE A 53 -4.22 0.49 2.00
N ALA A 54 -4.16 0.96 3.24
CA ALA A 54 -3.95 0.11 4.40
C ALA A 54 -5.01 -0.99 4.52
N SER A 55 -6.28 -0.66 4.26
CA SER A 55 -7.40 -1.61 4.27
C SER A 55 -7.28 -2.58 3.11
N ALA A 56 -7.07 -2.09 1.88
CA ALA A 56 -6.93 -2.94 0.70
C ALA A 56 -5.76 -3.92 0.84
N LEU A 57 -4.62 -3.49 1.37
CA LEU A 57 -3.51 -4.38 1.68
C LEU A 57 -3.89 -5.40 2.75
N LYS A 58 -4.56 -4.98 3.83
CA LYS A 58 -5.04 -5.90 4.87
C LYS A 58 -5.97 -6.96 4.28
N ASP A 59 -6.88 -6.58 3.38
CA ASP A 59 -7.84 -7.49 2.76
C ASP A 59 -7.17 -8.40 1.72
N PHE A 60 -6.23 -7.87 0.93
CA PHE A 60 -5.45 -8.62 -0.05
C PHE A 60 -4.59 -9.71 0.60
N PHE A 61 -3.81 -9.34 1.62
CA PHE A 61 -2.96 -10.29 2.35
C PHE A 61 -3.78 -11.18 3.29
N GLY A 62 -4.86 -10.67 3.89
CA GLY A 62 -5.75 -11.43 4.76
C GLY A 62 -6.45 -12.59 4.04
N ARG A 63 -6.90 -12.38 2.79
CA ARG A 63 -7.45 -13.45 1.94
C ARG A 63 -6.46 -14.58 1.65
N ARG A 64 -5.16 -14.32 1.82
CA ARG A 64 -4.05 -15.27 1.61
C ARG A 64 -3.53 -15.87 2.91
N GLY A 65 -4.20 -15.61 4.04
CA GLY A 65 -3.73 -16.05 5.36
C GLY A 65 -2.49 -15.33 5.86
N MET A 66 -2.09 -14.24 5.21
CA MET A 66 -0.89 -13.47 5.57
C MET A 66 -1.26 -12.38 6.58
N ARG A 67 -0.51 -12.31 7.68
CA ARG A 67 -0.76 -11.35 8.76
C ARG A 67 0.23 -10.20 8.71
N ASN A 68 -0.23 -8.98 8.92
CA ASN A 68 0.66 -7.84 9.13
C ASN A 68 1.40 -8.01 10.46
N THR A 69 2.73 -8.02 10.43
CA THR A 69 3.61 -8.20 11.60
C THR A 69 4.22 -6.89 12.06
N SER A 70 4.40 -5.91 11.17
CA SER A 70 4.93 -4.61 11.53
C SER A 70 4.53 -3.54 10.54
N VAL A 71 4.29 -2.34 11.06
CA VAL A 71 4.16 -1.10 10.28
C VAL A 71 5.21 -0.14 10.80
N ASP A 72 6.08 0.32 9.93
CA ASP A 72 7.13 1.28 10.23
C ASP A 72 6.95 2.51 9.34
N VAL A 73 7.14 3.70 9.89
CA VAL A 73 6.95 4.96 9.19
C VAL A 73 8.18 5.81 9.42
N ASN A 74 8.92 6.08 8.36
CA ASN A 74 10.13 6.89 8.40
C ASN A 74 9.98 8.08 7.44
N GLY A 75 9.67 9.25 8.00
CA GLY A 75 9.45 10.47 7.22
C GLY A 75 8.25 10.34 6.29
N VAL A 76 8.52 10.21 4.99
CA VAL A 76 7.50 10.06 3.94
C VAL A 76 7.35 8.61 3.46
N VAL A 77 8.17 7.69 3.97
CA VAL A 77 8.14 6.29 3.56
C VAL A 77 7.39 5.47 4.61
N MET A 78 6.40 4.70 4.16
CA MET A 78 5.70 3.71 4.98
C MET A 78 6.12 2.31 4.57
N ARG A 79 6.61 1.53 5.53
CA ARG A 79 6.94 0.12 5.35
C ARG A 79 5.93 -0.76 6.07
N ARG A 80 5.41 -1.77 5.39
CA ARG A 80 4.52 -2.78 5.98
C ARG A 80 5.07 -4.17 5.74
N THR A 81 5.16 -4.95 6.80
CA THR A 81 5.64 -6.33 6.74
C THR A 81 4.49 -7.28 6.98
N TYR A 82 4.36 -8.27 6.10
CA TYR A 82 3.38 -9.33 6.18
C TYR A 82 4.10 -10.66 6.28
N LYS A 83 3.69 -11.50 7.24
CA LYS A 83 4.21 -12.87 7.35
C LYS A 83 3.59 -13.73 6.26
N GLY A 84 4.44 -14.35 5.46
CA GLY A 84 4.13 -15.08 4.24
C GLY A 84 4.91 -14.53 3.04
N LEU A 85 5.07 -15.35 2.00
CA LEU A 85 5.69 -14.98 0.74
C LEU A 85 4.62 -14.68 -0.30
N LEU A 86 4.76 -13.54 -0.97
CA LEU A 86 3.95 -13.17 -2.13
C LEU A 86 4.65 -13.66 -3.40
N ASP A 87 3.89 -14.20 -4.34
CA ASP A 87 4.41 -14.57 -5.65
C ASP A 87 4.37 -13.39 -6.63
N GLU A 88 5.35 -13.34 -7.54
CA GLU A 88 5.47 -12.26 -8.52
C GLU A 88 4.23 -12.16 -9.44
N ALA A 89 3.61 -13.31 -9.75
CA ALA A 89 2.38 -13.40 -10.51
C ALA A 89 1.17 -12.71 -9.83
N GLU A 90 1.25 -12.44 -8.52
CA GLU A 90 0.18 -11.80 -7.76
C GLU A 90 0.31 -10.28 -7.69
N ILE A 91 1.46 -9.71 -8.08
CA ILE A 91 1.69 -8.26 -8.09
C ILE A 91 0.61 -7.53 -8.91
N PRO A 92 0.25 -7.96 -10.15
CA PRO A 92 -0.80 -7.28 -10.91
C PRO A 92 -2.15 -7.24 -10.21
N SER A 93 -2.53 -8.33 -9.51
CA SER A 93 -3.78 -8.39 -8.74
C SER A 93 -3.74 -7.44 -7.54
N MET A 94 -2.61 -7.36 -6.84
CA MET A 94 -2.42 -6.41 -5.75
C MET A 94 -2.52 -4.96 -6.23
N THR A 95 -1.88 -4.65 -7.36
CA THR A 95 -1.93 -3.31 -7.97
C THR A 95 -3.36 -2.91 -8.28
N GLN A 96 -4.15 -3.79 -8.92
CA GLN A 96 -5.55 -3.53 -9.22
C GLN A 96 -6.42 -3.29 -7.98
N ASP A 97 -6.22 -4.08 -6.91
CA ASP A 97 -6.95 -3.92 -5.65
C ASP A 97 -6.65 -2.57 -4.99
N LEU A 98 -5.38 -2.17 -5.00
CA LEU A 98 -4.93 -0.89 -4.46
C LEU A 98 -5.44 0.29 -5.27
N GLU A 99 -5.32 0.25 -6.60
CA GLU A 99 -5.85 1.28 -7.51
C GLU A 99 -7.36 1.43 -7.35
N SER A 100 -8.08 0.31 -7.25
CA SER A 100 -9.53 0.32 -7.03
C SER A 100 -9.90 0.96 -5.70
N ALA A 101 -9.17 0.65 -4.62
CA ALA A 101 -9.39 1.24 -3.31
C ALA A 101 -9.15 2.76 -3.30
N VAL A 102 -8.08 3.21 -3.96
CA VAL A 102 -7.76 4.63 -4.15
C VAL A 102 -8.84 5.33 -4.97
N LYS A 103 -9.24 4.75 -6.11
CA LYS A 103 -10.26 5.31 -7.01
C LYS A 103 -11.63 5.42 -6.34
N ASN A 104 -12.02 4.42 -5.57
CA ASN A 104 -13.28 4.43 -4.82
C ASN A 104 -13.27 5.51 -3.72
N PHE A 105 -12.14 5.69 -3.04
CA PHE A 105 -11.99 6.73 -2.03
C PHE A 105 -12.03 8.15 -2.63
N THR A 106 -11.32 8.37 -3.73
CA THR A 106 -11.29 9.67 -4.43
C THR A 106 -12.65 10.03 -5.04
N ARG A 107 -13.38 9.05 -5.61
CA ARG A 107 -14.76 9.24 -6.09
C ARG A 107 -15.73 9.61 -4.96
N LYS A 108 -15.68 8.92 -3.81
CA LYS A 108 -16.53 9.24 -2.65
C LYS A 108 -16.31 10.67 -2.13
N ARG A 109 -15.10 11.20 -2.21
CA ARG A 109 -14.80 12.61 -1.85
C ARG A 109 -15.34 13.64 -2.83
N LYS A 110 -15.60 13.29 -4.10
CA LYS A 110 -16.21 14.21 -5.08
C LYS A 110 -17.73 14.32 -4.98
N SER A 111 -18.38 13.36 -4.31
CA SER A 111 -19.85 13.29 -4.19
C SER A 111 -20.37 13.91 -2.87
N LYS A 112 -19.50 14.59 -2.12
CA LYS A 112 -19.80 15.30 -0.88
C LYS A 112 -19.34 16.74 -1.02
#